data_AF-A0A2N6QJC7-F1
#
_entry.id   AF-A0A2N6QJC7-F1
#
_cell.length_a   1.000
_cell.length_b   1.000
_cell.length_c   1.000
_cell.angle_alpha   90.00
_cell.angle_beta   90.00
_cell.angle_gamma   90.00
#
_symmetry.space_group_name_H-M   'P 1'
#
loop_
_entity.id
_entity.type
_entity.pdbx_description
1 polymer ?
#
loop_
_entity_poly.entity_id
_entity_poly.type
_entity_poly.pdbx_seq_one_letter_code
_entity_poly.pdbx_strand_id
1 'polypeptide(L)'
;MNKSEAIELIKKKLPDKRYQHSLRVADTAVKLARIYEGDVDKAEMAGILHDYCKYDDLGYMYQIVRQHDLDPNLLSFGGEILHGPVCAALMKSEYDITDDEILTAIAYHTTGRAQMTKTEKIVFIADYIEPERQIPGVEEIRDMAYNQGSLDHTIYEISKRTVLYLISNDITVFNTTIECLNYYNYSDERVKDD
;
A
#
# COMPACT_ATOMS: atom_id res chain seq x y z
N MET A 1 -13.13 13.92 6.79
CA MET A 1 -12.22 13.63 7.92
C MET A 1 -10.91 14.41 7.75
N ASN A 2 -10.34 14.94 8.84
CA ASN A 2 -9.01 15.58 8.86
C ASN A 2 -7.92 14.67 9.48
N LYS A 3 -6.65 15.08 9.39
CA LYS A 3 -5.49 14.31 9.90
C LYS A 3 -5.63 13.90 11.37
N SER A 4 -6.00 14.83 12.24
CA SER A 4 -6.10 14.57 13.68
C SER A 4 -7.19 13.54 13.99
N GLU A 5 -8.31 13.61 13.27
CA GLU A 5 -9.39 12.61 13.35
C GLU A 5 -8.92 11.23 12.88
N ALA A 6 -8.17 11.16 11.77
CA ALA A 6 -7.62 9.92 11.24
C ALA A 6 -6.64 9.25 12.21
N ILE A 7 -5.74 10.04 12.83
CA ILE A 7 -4.78 9.55 13.84
C ILE A 7 -5.51 8.99 15.07
N GLU A 8 -6.49 9.72 15.60
CA GLU A 8 -7.26 9.25 16.75
C GLU A 8 -8.13 8.03 16.40
N LEU A 9 -8.59 7.92 15.17
CA LEU A 9 -9.31 6.74 14.67
C LEU A 9 -8.42 5.49 14.70
N ILE A 10 -7.24 5.54 14.09
CA ILE A 10 -6.34 4.38 14.04
C ILE A 10 -5.80 4.03 15.43
N LYS A 11 -5.58 5.01 16.31
CA LYS A 11 -5.09 4.81 17.67
C LYS A 11 -6.07 4.02 18.55
N LYS A 12 -7.37 4.19 18.33
CA LYS A 12 -8.42 3.46 19.06
C LYS A 12 -8.58 2.02 18.58
N LYS A 13 -8.21 1.73 17.33
CA LYS A 13 -8.42 0.43 16.70
C LYS A 13 -7.18 -0.45 16.67
N LEU A 14 -6.02 0.13 16.34
CA LEU A 14 -4.81 -0.63 16.07
C LEU A 14 -4.00 -0.90 17.36
N PRO A 15 -3.35 -2.08 17.47
CA PRO A 15 -2.34 -2.30 18.49
C PRO A 15 -1.21 -1.27 18.38
N ASP A 16 -0.60 -0.90 19.51
CA ASP A 16 0.40 0.19 19.58
C ASP A 16 1.51 0.05 18.52
N LYS A 17 2.09 -1.14 18.35
CA LYS A 17 3.11 -1.38 17.31
C LYS A 17 2.63 -1.03 15.89
N ARG A 18 1.38 -1.35 15.56
CA ARG A 18 0.81 -1.05 14.23
C ARG A 18 0.40 0.42 14.09
N TYR A 19 -0.07 1.01 15.18
CA TYR A 19 -0.31 2.44 15.22
C TYR A 19 0.98 3.23 14.93
N GLN A 20 2.09 2.89 15.61
CA GLN A 20 3.40 3.52 15.36
C GLN A 20 3.90 3.26 13.94
N HIS A 21 3.70 2.04 13.41
CA HIS A 21 3.95 1.72 12.00
C HIS A 21 3.21 2.69 11.07
N SER A 22 1.91 2.88 11.26
CA SER A 22 1.09 3.76 10.42
C SER A 22 1.57 5.22 10.44
N LEU A 23 1.99 5.72 11.61
CA LEU A 23 2.58 7.06 11.71
C LEU A 23 3.90 7.17 10.93
N ARG A 24 4.78 6.15 11.02
CA ARG A 24 6.05 6.15 10.29
C ARG A 24 5.86 5.98 8.78
N VAL A 25 4.85 5.22 8.35
CA VAL A 25 4.44 5.13 6.95
C VAL A 25 3.97 6.49 6.46
N ALA A 26 3.12 7.19 7.22
CA ALA A 26 2.68 8.54 6.88
C ALA A 26 3.85 9.52 6.75
N ASP A 27 4.78 9.54 7.72
CA ASP A 27 5.97 10.39 7.67
C ASP A 27 6.88 10.06 6.47
N THR A 28 7.02 8.78 6.15
CA THR A 28 7.77 8.31 4.98
C THR A 28 7.09 8.75 3.68
N ALA A 29 5.77 8.60 3.60
CA ALA A 29 4.96 9.00 2.46
C ALA A 29 5.05 10.50 2.20
N VAL A 30 5.01 11.33 3.26
CA VAL A 30 5.22 12.79 3.17
C VAL A 30 6.60 13.13 2.59
N LYS A 31 7.66 12.44 3.04
CA LYS A 31 9.02 12.66 2.53
C LYS A 31 9.11 12.30 1.05
N LEU A 32 8.60 11.14 0.66
CA LEU A 32 8.59 10.69 -0.73
C LEU A 32 7.74 11.63 -1.61
N ALA A 33 6.57 12.06 -1.14
CA ALA A 33 5.73 13.02 -1.87
C ALA A 33 6.47 14.33 -2.15
N ARG A 34 7.28 14.82 -1.21
CA ARG A 34 8.12 16.02 -1.43
C ARG A 34 9.23 15.78 -2.45
N ILE A 35 9.88 14.62 -2.43
CA ILE A 35 10.97 14.27 -3.36
C ILE A 35 10.44 14.12 -4.79
N TYR A 36 9.27 13.50 -4.94
CA TYR A 36 8.69 13.13 -6.24
C TYR A 36 7.60 14.09 -6.73
N GLU A 37 7.46 15.27 -6.10
CA GLU A 37 6.44 16.26 -6.45
C GLU A 37 5.02 15.64 -6.52
N GLY A 38 4.68 14.88 -5.46
CA GLY A 38 3.36 14.31 -5.24
C GLY A 38 2.53 15.12 -4.25
N ASP A 39 1.25 14.76 -4.13
CA ASP A 39 0.34 15.39 -3.18
C ASP A 39 0.64 14.89 -1.75
N VAL A 40 1.18 15.79 -0.93
CA VAL A 40 1.61 15.50 0.44
C VAL A 40 0.43 15.13 1.33
N ASP A 41 -0.70 15.82 1.18
CA ASP A 41 -1.86 15.65 2.07
C ASP A 41 -2.54 14.31 1.78
N LYS A 42 -2.65 13.94 0.50
CA LYS A 42 -3.19 12.64 0.10
C LYS A 42 -2.29 11.49 0.53
N ALA A 43 -0.98 11.60 0.31
CA ALA A 43 -0.02 10.58 0.69
C ALA A 43 0.02 10.39 2.23
N GLU A 44 -0.07 11.49 2.99
CA GLU A 44 -0.13 11.43 4.45
C GLU A 44 -1.41 10.74 4.94
N MET A 45 -2.58 11.15 4.43
CA MET A 45 -3.85 10.57 4.83
C MET A 45 -3.93 9.07 4.51
N ALA A 46 -3.53 8.68 3.30
CA ALA A 46 -3.47 7.27 2.91
C ALA A 46 -2.48 6.48 3.77
N GLY A 47 -1.30 7.05 4.05
CA GLY A 47 -0.30 6.44 4.93
C GLY A 47 -0.79 6.23 6.37
N ILE A 48 -1.60 7.15 6.92
CA ILE A 48 -2.22 6.98 8.24
C ILE A 48 -3.23 5.82 8.22
N LEU A 49 -4.07 5.73 7.20
CA LEU A 49 -5.25 4.86 7.19
C LEU A 49 -5.00 3.47 6.59
N HIS A 50 -3.91 3.25 5.84
CA HIS A 50 -3.71 2.04 5.01
C HIS A 50 -3.97 0.71 5.73
N ASP A 51 -3.54 0.62 7.00
CA ASP A 51 -3.58 -0.59 7.81
C ASP A 51 -4.77 -0.63 8.81
N TYR A 52 -5.76 0.26 8.69
CA TYR A 52 -6.90 0.34 9.63
C TYR A 52 -7.63 -0.99 9.82
N CYS A 53 -7.74 -1.80 8.76
CA CYS A 53 -8.39 -3.11 8.79
C CYS A 53 -7.43 -4.28 9.03
N LYS A 54 -6.15 -4.04 9.34
CA LYS A 54 -5.12 -5.09 9.41
C LYS A 54 -5.43 -6.22 10.39
N TYR A 55 -6.14 -5.92 11.48
CA TYR A 55 -6.47 -6.85 12.55
C TYR A 55 -7.96 -7.19 12.64
N ASP A 56 -8.76 -6.84 11.62
CA ASP A 56 -10.16 -7.23 11.58
C ASP A 56 -10.30 -8.75 11.37
N ASP A 57 -11.41 -9.33 11.83
CA ASP A 57 -11.70 -10.76 11.63
C ASP A 57 -11.89 -11.04 10.12
N LEU A 58 -11.30 -12.13 9.62
CA LEU A 58 -11.42 -12.54 8.22
C LEU A 58 -12.88 -12.75 7.79
N GLY A 59 -13.72 -13.32 8.64
CA GLY A 59 -15.16 -13.49 8.39
C GLY A 59 -15.88 -12.15 8.27
N TYR A 60 -15.49 -11.15 9.04
CA TYR A 60 -15.99 -9.79 8.90
C TYR A 60 -15.51 -9.15 7.59
N MET A 61 -14.23 -9.29 7.24
CA MET A 61 -13.70 -8.82 5.95
C MET A 61 -14.47 -9.42 4.76
N TYR A 62 -14.80 -10.72 4.80
CA TYR A 62 -15.63 -11.36 3.76
C TYR A 62 -17.05 -10.79 3.68
N GLN A 63 -17.63 -10.38 4.81
CA GLN A 63 -18.93 -9.70 4.79
C GLN A 63 -18.82 -8.35 4.10
N ILE A 64 -17.79 -7.56 4.40
CA ILE A 64 -17.57 -6.25 3.75
C ILE A 64 -17.34 -6.42 2.25
N VAL A 65 -16.54 -7.40 1.82
CA VAL A 65 -16.34 -7.72 0.39
C VAL A 65 -17.68 -7.91 -0.34
N ARG A 66 -18.63 -8.63 0.28
CA ARG A 66 -19.96 -8.86 -0.29
C ARG A 66 -20.89 -7.65 -0.19
N GLN A 67 -20.85 -6.91 0.91
CA GLN A 67 -21.74 -5.76 1.15
C GLN A 67 -21.42 -4.56 0.25
N HIS A 68 -20.14 -4.41 -0.13
CA HIS A 68 -19.66 -3.30 -0.95
C HIS A 68 -19.37 -3.71 -2.40
N ASP A 69 -19.82 -4.90 -2.82
CA ASP A 69 -19.61 -5.44 -4.18
C ASP A 69 -18.14 -5.34 -4.65
N LEU A 70 -17.19 -5.67 -3.75
CA LEU A 70 -15.75 -5.73 -4.09
C LEU A 70 -15.46 -6.98 -4.95
N ASP A 71 -14.26 -7.06 -5.53
CA ASP A 71 -13.85 -8.19 -6.37
C ASP A 71 -14.08 -9.54 -5.64
N PRO A 72 -14.96 -10.42 -6.17
CA PRO A 72 -15.24 -11.72 -5.57
C PRO A 72 -14.01 -12.62 -5.42
N ASN A 73 -12.96 -12.41 -6.23
CA ASN A 73 -11.71 -13.17 -6.12
C ASN A 73 -11.04 -13.00 -4.75
N LEU A 74 -11.27 -11.86 -4.08
CA LEU A 74 -10.78 -11.62 -2.72
C LEU A 74 -11.26 -12.68 -1.72
N LEU A 75 -12.43 -13.29 -1.93
CA LEU A 75 -12.96 -14.33 -1.04
C LEU A 75 -12.15 -15.64 -1.05
N SER A 76 -11.14 -15.74 -1.92
CA SER A 76 -10.20 -16.87 -1.98
C SER A 76 -8.88 -16.61 -1.23
N PHE A 77 -8.73 -15.46 -0.56
CA PHE A 77 -7.49 -15.02 0.08
C PHE A 77 -7.69 -14.65 1.57
N GLY A 78 -6.59 -14.55 2.30
CA GLY A 78 -6.58 -14.20 3.73
C GLY A 78 -6.48 -12.70 4.01
N GLY A 79 -6.58 -12.32 5.28
CA GLY A 79 -6.63 -10.92 5.74
C GLY A 79 -5.46 -10.05 5.25
N GLU A 80 -4.30 -10.64 5.00
CA GLU A 80 -3.15 -9.96 4.39
C GLU A 80 -3.48 -9.35 3.03
N ILE A 81 -4.33 -9.96 2.21
CA ILE A 81 -4.78 -9.36 0.93
C ILE A 81 -6.02 -8.49 1.14
N LEU A 82 -6.94 -8.90 2.01
CA LEU A 82 -8.25 -8.25 2.12
C LEU A 82 -8.21 -6.90 2.83
N HIS A 83 -7.31 -6.70 3.78
CA HIS A 83 -7.35 -5.51 4.63
C HIS A 83 -7.25 -4.19 3.86
N GLY A 84 -6.49 -4.13 2.76
CA GLY A 84 -6.41 -2.94 1.90
C GLY A 84 -7.76 -2.59 1.25
N PRO A 85 -8.32 -3.46 0.38
CA PRO A 85 -9.60 -3.20 -0.28
C PRO A 85 -10.76 -3.01 0.70
N VAL A 86 -10.81 -3.78 1.79
CA VAL A 86 -11.82 -3.64 2.85
C VAL A 86 -11.68 -2.30 3.57
N CYS A 87 -10.44 -1.87 3.89
CA CYS A 87 -10.20 -0.56 4.49
C CYS A 87 -10.71 0.56 3.59
N ALA A 88 -10.36 0.54 2.30
CA ALA A 88 -10.82 1.55 1.35
C ALA A 88 -12.36 1.61 1.27
N ALA A 89 -13.04 0.47 1.26
CA ALA A 89 -14.50 0.41 1.26
C ALA A 89 -15.11 1.06 2.51
N LEU A 90 -14.59 0.72 3.70
CA LEU A 90 -15.07 1.27 4.97
C LEU A 90 -14.76 2.76 5.11
N MET A 91 -13.56 3.20 4.69
CA MET A 91 -13.20 4.63 4.69
C MET A 91 -14.15 5.46 3.84
N LYS A 92 -14.62 4.91 2.71
CA LYS A 92 -15.60 5.54 1.84
C LYS A 92 -16.99 5.58 2.45
N SER A 93 -17.46 4.49 3.05
CA SER A 93 -18.85 4.36 3.49
C SER A 93 -19.14 4.85 4.91
N GLU A 94 -18.16 4.75 5.82
CA GLU A 94 -18.36 5.03 7.25
C GLU A 94 -17.65 6.30 7.73
N TYR A 95 -16.64 6.76 6.97
CA TYR A 95 -15.72 7.83 7.41
C TYR A 95 -15.65 9.02 6.44
N ASP A 96 -16.52 9.05 5.43
CA ASP A 96 -16.66 10.13 4.44
C ASP A 96 -15.34 10.51 3.74
N ILE A 97 -14.43 9.55 3.53
CA ILE A 97 -13.27 9.74 2.66
C ILE A 97 -13.73 9.55 1.21
N THR A 98 -13.77 10.64 0.45
CA THR A 98 -14.29 10.64 -0.94
C THR A 98 -13.23 10.85 -2.01
N ASP A 99 -11.97 11.08 -1.64
CA ASP A 99 -10.87 11.22 -2.61
C ASP A 99 -10.44 9.84 -3.11
N ASP A 100 -10.72 9.55 -4.38
CA ASP A 100 -10.44 8.25 -4.98
C ASP A 100 -8.94 7.92 -5.04
N GLU A 101 -8.02 8.90 -5.07
CA GLU A 101 -6.58 8.61 -5.02
C GLU A 101 -6.16 8.11 -3.63
N ILE A 102 -6.73 8.68 -2.56
CA ILE A 102 -6.49 8.19 -1.18
C ILE A 102 -7.03 6.77 -1.04
N LEU A 103 -8.28 6.55 -1.46
CA LEU A 103 -8.93 5.23 -1.37
C LEU A 103 -8.19 4.17 -2.19
N THR A 104 -7.74 4.51 -3.40
CA THR A 104 -7.00 3.59 -4.27
C THR A 104 -5.61 3.29 -3.70
N ALA A 105 -4.91 4.30 -3.15
CA ALA A 105 -3.64 4.10 -2.45
C ALA A 105 -3.78 3.13 -1.26
N ILE A 106 -4.86 3.25 -0.48
CA ILE A 106 -5.19 2.30 0.60
C ILE A 106 -5.50 0.91 0.04
N ALA A 107 -6.34 0.82 -1.00
CA ALA A 107 -6.80 -0.46 -1.54
C ALA A 107 -5.67 -1.35 -2.06
N TYR A 108 -4.66 -0.75 -2.71
CA TYR A 108 -3.58 -1.47 -3.39
C TYR A 108 -2.23 -1.41 -2.68
N HIS A 109 -2.14 -0.86 -1.46
CA HIS A 109 -0.86 -0.69 -0.77
C HIS A 109 -0.11 -2.02 -0.53
N THR A 110 -0.82 -3.14 -0.39
CA THR A 110 -0.19 -4.45 -0.14
C THR A 110 0.27 -5.13 -1.43
N THR A 111 -0.58 -5.10 -2.45
CA THR A 111 -0.40 -5.90 -3.66
C THR A 111 0.30 -5.14 -4.78
N GLY A 112 0.24 -3.81 -4.74
CA GLY A 112 0.48 -2.96 -5.90
C GLY A 112 -0.55 -3.24 -7.01
N ARG A 113 -0.40 -2.56 -8.15
CA ARG A 113 -1.10 -2.90 -9.40
C ARG A 113 -0.40 -2.31 -10.61
N ALA A 114 -0.80 -2.72 -11.81
CA ALA A 114 -0.41 -2.03 -13.03
C ALA A 114 -0.91 -0.57 -13.02
N GLN A 115 -0.11 0.35 -13.58
CA GLN A 115 -0.49 1.77 -13.75
C GLN A 115 -0.92 2.47 -12.44
N MET A 116 -0.15 2.29 -11.35
CA MET A 116 -0.41 3.03 -10.11
C MET A 116 -0.26 4.53 -10.33
N THR A 117 -1.16 5.30 -9.72
CA THR A 117 -1.00 6.75 -9.55
C THR A 117 0.21 7.05 -8.68
N LYS A 118 0.68 8.30 -8.70
CA LYS A 118 1.83 8.71 -7.89
C LYS A 118 1.59 8.48 -6.39
N THR A 119 0.38 8.76 -5.89
CA THR A 119 0.00 8.55 -4.47
C THR A 119 0.05 7.06 -4.10
N GLU A 120 -0.48 6.17 -4.94
CA GLU A 120 -0.38 4.71 -4.75
C GLU A 120 1.07 4.25 -4.68
N LYS A 121 1.91 4.70 -5.62
CA LYS A 121 3.36 4.38 -5.66
C LYS A 121 4.05 4.79 -4.35
N ILE A 122 3.79 6.02 -3.90
CA ILE A 122 4.37 6.58 -2.68
C ILE A 122 3.98 5.76 -1.45
N VAL A 123 2.68 5.45 -1.28
CA VAL A 123 2.19 4.72 -0.11
C VAL A 123 2.68 3.27 -0.10
N PHE A 124 2.68 2.60 -1.27
CA PHE A 124 3.22 1.25 -1.44
C PHE A 124 4.70 1.17 -1.02
N ILE A 125 5.53 2.10 -1.51
CA ILE A 125 6.95 2.15 -1.13
C ILE A 125 7.10 2.51 0.34
N ALA A 126 6.35 3.49 0.84
CA ALA A 126 6.44 3.96 2.21
C ALA A 126 6.17 2.84 3.24
N ASP A 127 5.16 1.99 3.01
CA ASP A 127 4.86 0.85 3.87
C ASP A 127 6.04 -0.15 3.94
N TYR A 128 6.72 -0.35 2.82
CA TYR A 128 7.85 -1.27 2.73
C TYR A 128 9.13 -0.72 3.37
N ILE A 129 9.39 0.59 3.27
CA ILE A 129 10.69 1.19 3.64
C ILE A 129 10.68 1.97 4.94
N GLU A 130 9.54 2.08 5.64
CA GLU A 130 9.45 2.88 6.87
C GLU A 130 10.60 2.52 7.85
N PRO A 131 11.11 3.48 8.65
CA PRO A 131 12.41 3.35 9.33
C PRO A 131 12.59 2.15 10.26
N GLU A 132 11.51 1.56 10.80
CA GLU A 132 11.59 0.39 11.69
C GLU A 132 11.50 -0.95 10.95
N ARG A 133 11.25 -0.97 9.63
CA ARG A 133 11.29 -2.20 8.83
C ARG A 133 12.70 -2.78 8.84
N GLN A 134 12.79 -4.07 9.18
CA GLN A 134 14.03 -4.86 9.22
C GLN A 134 13.94 -6.05 8.25
N ILE A 135 13.74 -5.75 6.97
CA ILE A 135 13.65 -6.74 5.90
C ILE A 135 15.03 -6.86 5.25
N PRO A 136 15.50 -8.07 4.87
CA PRO A 136 16.75 -8.23 4.13
C PRO A 136 16.81 -7.31 2.90
N GLY A 137 17.90 -6.53 2.80
CA GLY A 137 18.12 -5.58 1.70
C GLY A 137 17.23 -4.32 1.73
N VAL A 138 16.52 -4.02 2.83
CA VAL A 138 15.66 -2.82 2.92
C VAL A 138 16.45 -1.51 2.75
N GLU A 139 17.71 -1.46 3.18
CA GLU A 139 18.55 -0.27 3.01
C GLU A 139 18.82 0.06 1.54
N GLU A 140 18.96 -0.96 0.68
CA GLU A 140 19.10 -0.76 -0.76
C GLU A 140 17.82 -0.15 -1.34
N ILE A 141 16.65 -0.62 -0.91
CA ILE A 141 15.36 -0.06 -1.35
C ILE A 141 15.16 1.36 -0.84
N ARG A 142 15.59 1.67 0.40
CA ARG A 142 15.59 3.03 0.93
C ARG A 142 16.45 3.95 0.08
N ASP A 143 17.66 3.52 -0.29
CA ASP A 143 18.54 4.30 -1.17
C ASP A 143 17.92 4.52 -2.55
N MET A 144 17.33 3.48 -3.16
CA MET A 144 16.60 3.58 -4.42
C MET A 144 15.46 4.61 -4.34
N ALA A 145 14.65 4.52 -3.29
CA ALA A 145 13.49 5.38 -3.09
C ALA A 145 13.88 6.84 -2.81
N TYR A 146 14.95 7.10 -2.04
CA TYR A 146 15.30 8.46 -1.63
C TYR A 146 16.30 9.16 -2.56
N ASN A 147 17.23 8.42 -3.17
CA ASN A 147 18.40 9.02 -3.83
C ASN A 147 18.46 8.75 -5.34
N GLN A 148 17.92 7.62 -5.82
CA GLN A 148 18.07 7.22 -7.23
C GLN A 148 16.94 7.73 -8.14
N GLY A 149 15.85 8.25 -7.56
CA GLY A 149 14.86 9.05 -8.29
C GLY A 149 13.88 8.28 -9.17
N SER A 150 13.68 6.97 -8.96
CA SER A 150 12.68 6.19 -9.72
C SER A 150 11.75 5.40 -8.80
N LEU A 151 10.52 5.91 -8.62
CA LEU A 151 9.44 5.18 -7.95
C LEU A 151 9.17 3.83 -8.66
N ASP A 152 9.18 3.83 -9.99
CA ASP A 152 8.80 2.68 -10.82
C ASP A 152 9.82 1.54 -10.66
N HIS A 153 11.11 1.87 -10.71
CA HIS A 153 12.17 0.90 -10.49
C HIS A 153 12.17 0.37 -9.05
N THR A 154 11.89 1.24 -8.06
CA THR A 154 11.73 0.83 -6.66
C THR A 154 10.55 -0.15 -6.48
N ILE A 155 9.41 0.11 -7.12
CA ILE A 155 8.25 -0.78 -7.08
C ILE A 155 8.53 -2.11 -7.75
N TYR A 156 9.21 -2.11 -8.88
CA TYR A 156 9.64 -3.34 -9.54
C TYR A 156 10.46 -4.21 -8.58
N GLU A 157 11.48 -3.64 -7.95
CA GLU A 157 12.37 -4.39 -7.05
C GLU A 157 11.64 -4.88 -5.80
N ILE A 158 10.76 -4.07 -5.19
CA ILE A 158 9.89 -4.50 -4.09
C ILE A 158 8.98 -5.65 -4.55
N SER A 159 8.29 -5.51 -5.67
CA SER A 159 7.34 -6.51 -6.19
C SER A 159 8.06 -7.83 -6.49
N LYS A 160 9.26 -7.76 -7.08
CA LYS A 160 10.10 -8.92 -7.37
C LYS A 160 10.51 -9.64 -6.09
N ARG A 161 10.98 -8.92 -5.07
CA ARG A 161 11.35 -9.49 -3.76
C ARG A 161 10.15 -10.13 -3.08
N THR A 162 9.00 -9.48 -3.10
CA THR A 162 7.74 -10.04 -2.56
C THR A 162 7.35 -11.33 -3.28
N VAL A 163 7.33 -11.35 -4.61
CA VAL A 163 6.98 -12.55 -5.38
C VAL A 163 7.94 -13.71 -5.12
N LEU A 164 9.26 -13.45 -5.10
CA LEU A 164 10.26 -14.47 -4.77
C LEU A 164 10.09 -15.00 -3.35
N TYR A 165 9.82 -14.13 -2.38
CA TYR A 165 9.53 -14.53 -1.01
C TYR A 165 8.29 -15.43 -0.93
N LEU A 166 7.18 -15.03 -1.53
CA LEU A 166 5.94 -15.82 -1.52
C LEU A 166 6.15 -17.21 -2.16
N ILE A 167 6.79 -17.27 -3.34
CA ILE A 167 7.06 -18.54 -4.03
C ILE A 167 8.00 -19.43 -3.22
N SER A 168 9.07 -18.87 -2.65
CA SER A 168 10.03 -19.65 -1.85
C SER A 168 9.46 -20.20 -0.53
N ASN A 169 8.29 -19.71 -0.11
CA ASN A 169 7.59 -20.14 1.10
C ASN A 169 6.26 -20.86 0.78
N ASP A 170 6.02 -21.27 -0.47
CA ASP A 170 4.80 -21.93 -0.93
C ASP A 170 3.50 -21.14 -0.61
N ILE A 171 3.58 -19.80 -0.61
CA ILE A 171 2.45 -18.90 -0.37
C ILE A 171 1.86 -18.47 -1.72
N THR A 172 0.54 -18.56 -1.86
CA THR A 172 -0.18 -18.11 -3.05
C THR A 172 0.09 -16.64 -3.36
N VAL A 173 0.47 -16.35 -4.60
CA VAL A 173 0.64 -14.98 -5.08
C VAL A 173 -0.67 -14.46 -5.65
N PHE A 174 -1.16 -13.33 -5.13
CA PHE A 174 -2.34 -12.67 -5.67
C PHE A 174 -2.06 -12.13 -7.07
N ASN A 175 -2.99 -12.32 -8.02
CA ASN A 175 -2.76 -12.00 -9.44
C ASN A 175 -2.32 -10.55 -9.66
N THR A 176 -2.90 -9.59 -8.92
CA THR A 176 -2.53 -8.17 -9.04
C THR A 176 -1.08 -7.89 -8.68
N THR A 177 -0.46 -8.68 -7.80
CA THR A 177 0.97 -8.56 -7.48
C THR A 177 1.85 -9.02 -8.65
N ILE A 178 1.44 -10.05 -9.38
CA ILE A 178 2.11 -10.46 -10.63
C ILE A 178 1.94 -9.41 -11.72
N GLU A 179 0.74 -8.83 -11.85
CA GLU A 179 0.48 -7.74 -12.80
C GLU A 179 1.33 -6.50 -12.49
N CYS A 180 1.45 -6.15 -11.21
CA CYS A 180 2.34 -5.08 -10.73
C CYS A 180 3.79 -5.36 -11.15
N LEU A 181 4.32 -6.52 -10.78
CA LEU A 181 5.67 -6.95 -11.15
C LEU A 181 5.92 -6.85 -12.66
N ASN A 182 5.04 -7.46 -13.46
CA ASN A 182 5.17 -7.48 -14.91
C ASN A 182 5.14 -6.04 -15.49
N TYR A 183 4.20 -5.21 -15.04
CA TYR A 183 4.05 -3.85 -15.55
C TYR A 183 5.32 -3.00 -15.35
N TYR A 184 5.91 -3.03 -14.15
CA TYR A 184 7.11 -2.25 -13.83
C TYR A 184 8.41 -2.91 -14.28
N ASN A 185 8.41 -4.21 -14.59
CA ASN A 185 9.54 -4.85 -15.28
C ASN A 185 9.70 -4.29 -16.71
N TYR A 186 8.57 -4.05 -17.40
CA TYR A 186 8.57 -3.52 -18.77
C TYR A 186 8.72 -1.99 -18.84
N SER A 187 8.60 -1.25 -17.73
CA SER A 187 8.70 0.23 -17.79
C SER A 187 10.10 0.72 -18.13
N ASP A 188 11.15 -0.02 -17.76
CA ASP A 188 12.54 0.30 -18.16
C ASP A 188 12.79 0.07 -19.66
N GLU A 189 11.98 -0.76 -20.34
CA GLU A 189 12.05 -0.98 -21.79
C GLU A 189 11.32 0.10 -22.59
N ARG A 190 10.31 0.78 -22.00
CA ARG A 190 9.54 1.84 -22.70
C ARG A 190 10.31 3.16 -22.90
N VAL A 191 11.50 3.32 -22.32
CA VAL A 191 12.35 4.52 -22.47
C VAL A 191 13.39 4.35 -23.60
N LYS A 192 13.26 3.32 -24.46
CA LYS A 192 14.21 3.09 -25.57
C LYS A 192 13.62 3.15 -26.98
N ASP A 193 12.39 3.60 -27.15
CA ASP A 193 11.82 3.89 -28.47
C ASP A 193 11.39 5.36 -28.54
N ASP A 194 12.36 6.23 -28.89
CA ASP A 194 12.31 7.31 -29.91
C ASP A 194 13.53 8.24 -29.82
#